data_AF-A0A3R9RB53-F1
#
_entry.id   AF-A0A3R9RB53-F1
#
_cell.length_a   1.000
_cell.length_b   1.000
_cell.length_c   1.000
_cell.angle_alpha   90.00
_cell.angle_beta   90.00
_cell.angle_gamma   90.00
#
_symmetry.space_group_name_H-M   'P 1'
#
loop_
_entity.id
_entity.type
_entity.pdbx_description
1 polymer ?
#
loop_
_entity_poly.entity_id
_entity_poly.type
_entity_poly.pdbx_seq_one_letter_code
_entity_poly.pdbx_strand_id
1 'polypeptide(L)'
;MFRDVEKRDTSVNILQKTLKSPVLMAPVGVQKILHEEGDLASAQAAGELGIPFVCSTVSAYSLEAVSEAVGENTPKWFQLYWSTDSDITASFLKRAENAGYSAIVITLDTPMVGWRERDLNHRWLPFLEGIGIANYLTDPIFRSKLSTSPEEDMTEAGETFREIFGNTSLSWNDIKFVREQTNLPIILKGILHSHDAELALHYGADGIIVSNQVCQLIQHQHLLPVP
;
A
#
# COMPACT_ATOMS: atom_id res chain seq x y z
N MET A 1 -20.68 30.65 15.12
CA MET A 1 -21.87 30.19 15.88
C MET A 1 -23.13 30.57 15.10
N PHE A 2 -24.23 29.81 15.23
CA PHE A 2 -25.50 30.02 14.50
C PHE A 2 -25.38 29.95 12.96
N ARG A 3 -24.88 28.84 12.41
CA ARG A 3 -24.67 28.66 10.95
C ARG A 3 -25.65 27.72 10.25
N ASP A 4 -26.69 27.25 10.94
CA ASP A 4 -27.60 26.19 10.50
C ASP A 4 -26.88 24.96 9.92
N VAL A 5 -26.73 23.93 10.75
CA VAL A 5 -26.07 22.67 10.40
C VAL A 5 -27.05 21.50 10.49
N GLU A 6 -28.35 21.73 10.29
CA GLU A 6 -29.36 20.68 10.37
C GLU A 6 -29.06 19.54 9.37
N LYS A 7 -28.74 19.88 8.12
CA LYS A 7 -28.36 18.94 7.07
C LYS A 7 -26.86 19.01 6.83
N ARG A 8 -26.15 17.89 7.03
CA ARG A 8 -24.71 17.78 6.77
C ARG A 8 -24.51 16.94 5.51
N ASP A 9 -23.70 17.47 4.60
CA ASP A 9 -23.18 16.73 3.46
C ASP A 9 -21.68 16.53 3.67
N THR A 10 -21.28 15.27 3.81
CA THR A 10 -19.87 14.87 3.96
C THR A 10 -19.32 14.28 2.66
N SER A 11 -20.05 14.36 1.56
CA SER A 11 -19.59 13.83 0.29
C SER A 11 -18.40 14.64 -0.23
N VAL A 12 -17.48 13.94 -0.90
CA VAL A 12 -16.29 14.54 -1.52
C VAL A 12 -16.05 13.92 -2.87
N ASN A 13 -15.45 14.69 -3.79
CA ASN A 13 -15.01 14.17 -5.08
C ASN A 13 -13.50 13.90 -5.03
N ILE A 14 -13.10 12.64 -5.15
CA ILE A 14 -11.70 12.21 -5.16
C ILE A 14 -11.49 11.35 -6.40
N LEU A 15 -10.46 11.66 -7.21
CA LEU A 15 -10.14 10.95 -8.45
C LEU A 15 -11.35 10.74 -9.37
N GLN A 16 -12.13 11.81 -9.55
CA GLN A 16 -13.37 11.82 -10.37
C GLN A 16 -14.47 10.86 -9.88
N LYS A 17 -14.38 10.35 -8.64
CA LYS A 17 -15.43 9.58 -7.98
C LYS A 17 -16.00 10.36 -6.80
N THR A 18 -17.33 10.32 -6.66
CA THR A 18 -18.01 10.86 -5.48
C THR A 18 -18.00 9.80 -4.37
N LEU A 19 -17.38 10.14 -3.24
CA LEU A 19 -17.39 9.37 -2.01
C LEU A 19 -18.43 9.94 -1.05
N LYS A 20 -19.08 9.08 -0.26
CA LYS A 20 -20.10 9.50 0.73
C LYS A 20 -19.50 10.22 1.96
N SER A 21 -18.20 10.02 2.20
CA SER A 21 -17.48 10.49 3.38
C SER A 21 -16.03 10.82 3.01
N PRO A 22 -15.37 11.80 3.66
CA PRO A 22 -13.97 12.14 3.43
C PRO A 22 -13.02 11.22 4.22
N VAL A 23 -13.41 9.97 4.43
CA VAL A 23 -12.68 8.98 5.23
C VAL A 23 -12.39 7.77 4.37
N LEU A 24 -11.20 7.21 4.52
CA LEU A 24 -10.74 5.99 3.86
C LEU A 24 -9.93 5.15 4.85
N MET A 25 -9.92 3.83 4.65
CA MET A 25 -9.08 2.92 5.41
C MET A 25 -7.66 2.97 4.84
N ALA A 26 -6.70 3.44 5.63
CA ALA A 26 -5.29 3.50 5.25
C ALA A 26 -4.70 2.08 5.07
N PRO A 27 -3.66 1.91 4.24
CA PRO A 27 -3.02 0.62 4.07
C PRO A 27 -2.30 0.21 5.35
N VAL A 28 -2.75 -0.88 5.94
CA VAL A 28 -2.12 -1.55 7.07
C VAL A 28 -1.88 -2.99 6.67
N GLY A 29 -0.61 -3.39 6.58
CA GLY A 29 -0.25 -4.78 6.33
C GLY A 29 -0.34 -5.65 7.58
N VAL A 30 -0.09 -6.94 7.42
CA VAL A 30 0.05 -7.93 8.51
C VAL A 30 -1.10 -7.93 9.53
N GLN A 31 -2.33 -7.60 9.13
CA GLN A 31 -3.47 -7.51 10.07
C GLN A 31 -3.81 -8.86 10.72
N LYS A 32 -3.39 -9.98 10.10
CA LYS A 32 -3.58 -11.32 10.65
C LYS A 32 -2.91 -11.55 12.01
N ILE A 33 -1.92 -10.73 12.38
CA ILE A 33 -1.32 -10.80 13.73
C ILE A 33 -2.29 -10.33 14.84
N LEU A 34 -3.34 -9.59 14.47
CA LEU A 34 -4.34 -9.05 15.40
C LEU A 34 -5.61 -9.89 15.45
N HIS A 35 -6.01 -10.48 14.32
CA HIS A 35 -7.22 -11.29 14.19
C HIS A 35 -7.06 -12.29 13.04
N GLU A 36 -7.64 -13.49 13.15
CA GLU A 36 -7.49 -14.55 12.14
C GLU A 36 -7.91 -14.09 10.74
N GLU A 37 -9.05 -13.40 10.64
CA GLU A 37 -9.56 -12.87 9.36
C GLU A 37 -8.75 -11.66 8.82
N GLY A 38 -7.94 -11.02 9.67
CA GLY A 38 -7.01 -9.94 9.30
C GLY A 38 -7.59 -8.92 8.32
N ASP A 39 -6.93 -8.80 7.16
CA ASP A 39 -7.27 -7.85 6.11
C ASP A 39 -8.69 -8.05 5.55
N LEU A 40 -9.22 -9.27 5.58
CA LEU A 40 -10.57 -9.59 5.06
C LEU A 40 -11.66 -8.97 5.93
N ALA A 41 -11.53 -9.03 7.26
CA ALA A 41 -12.51 -8.43 8.17
C ALA A 41 -12.59 -6.91 8.00
N SER A 42 -11.43 -6.25 7.90
CA SER A 42 -11.35 -4.81 7.65
C SER A 42 -11.89 -4.43 6.26
N ALA A 43 -11.61 -5.25 5.25
CA ALA A 43 -12.13 -5.07 3.89
C ALA A 43 -13.65 -5.21 3.83
N GLN A 44 -14.21 -6.23 4.47
CA GLN A 44 -15.65 -6.45 4.56
C GLN A 44 -16.35 -5.28 5.26
N ALA A 45 -15.84 -4.85 6.42
CA ALA A 45 -16.41 -3.70 7.14
C ALA A 45 -16.37 -2.42 6.29
N ALA A 46 -15.28 -2.19 5.56
CA ALA A 46 -15.17 -1.05 4.64
C ALA A 46 -16.20 -1.14 3.50
N GLY A 47 -16.39 -2.34 2.94
CA GLY A 47 -17.43 -2.66 1.96
C GLY A 47 -18.84 -2.34 2.45
N GLU A 48 -19.21 -2.85 3.63
CA GLU A 48 -20.53 -2.64 4.27
C GLU A 48 -20.81 -1.16 4.58
N LEU A 49 -19.80 -0.42 5.03
CA LEU A 49 -19.91 1.00 5.36
C LEU A 49 -19.81 1.93 4.13
N GLY A 50 -19.42 1.41 2.97
CA GLY A 50 -19.15 2.21 1.78
C GLY A 50 -17.94 3.14 1.94
N ILE A 51 -16.97 2.75 2.76
CA ILE A 51 -15.73 3.50 3.02
C ILE A 51 -14.64 2.92 2.13
N PRO A 52 -13.92 3.75 1.33
CA PRO A 52 -12.85 3.23 0.50
C PRO A 52 -11.78 2.48 1.28
N PHE A 53 -11.34 1.35 0.73
CA PHE A 53 -10.31 0.50 1.35
C PHE A 53 -9.00 0.54 0.56
N VAL A 54 -7.88 0.77 1.23
CA VAL A 54 -6.55 0.70 0.61
C VAL A 54 -5.86 -0.60 1.04
N CYS A 55 -5.79 -1.57 0.14
CA CYS A 55 -5.12 -2.86 0.37
C CYS A 55 -3.60 -2.69 0.35
N SER A 56 -2.87 -3.27 1.30
CA SER A 56 -1.41 -3.21 1.33
C SER A 56 -0.77 -4.30 0.46
N THR A 57 0.38 -4.00 -0.14
CA THR A 57 1.25 -5.03 -0.76
C THR A 57 1.59 -6.13 0.24
N VAL A 58 1.78 -5.79 1.52
CA VAL A 58 2.11 -6.74 2.59
C VAL A 58 0.88 -7.21 3.38
N SER A 59 -0.15 -7.62 2.64
CA SER A 59 -1.38 -8.22 3.16
C SER A 59 -1.17 -9.70 3.51
N ALA A 60 -1.91 -10.20 4.51
CA ALA A 60 -1.92 -11.62 4.85
C ALA A 60 -2.81 -12.46 3.90
N TYR A 61 -3.58 -11.80 3.05
CA TYR A 61 -4.42 -12.39 2.00
C TYR A 61 -4.08 -11.77 0.64
N SER A 62 -4.39 -12.48 -0.45
CA SER A 62 -4.14 -11.95 -1.79
C SER A 62 -5.01 -10.72 -2.08
N LEU A 63 -4.53 -9.83 -2.94
CA LEU A 63 -5.24 -8.62 -3.34
C LEU A 63 -6.61 -8.97 -3.96
N GLU A 64 -6.74 -10.13 -4.59
CA GLU A 64 -8.00 -10.62 -5.15
C GLU A 64 -9.00 -10.95 -4.05
N ALA A 65 -8.59 -11.73 -3.03
CA ALA A 65 -9.44 -12.08 -1.90
C ALA A 65 -9.86 -10.83 -1.10
N VAL A 66 -8.93 -9.89 -0.89
CA VAL A 66 -9.24 -8.60 -0.27
C VAL A 66 -10.22 -7.79 -1.12
N SER A 67 -10.04 -7.80 -2.45
CA SER A 67 -10.94 -7.10 -3.37
C SER A 67 -12.36 -7.67 -3.35
N GLU A 68 -12.49 -8.99 -3.27
CA GLU A 68 -13.77 -9.68 -3.13
C GLU A 68 -14.44 -9.31 -1.80
N ALA A 69 -13.70 -9.31 -0.68
CA ALA A 69 -14.23 -8.94 0.63
C ALA A 69 -14.75 -7.48 0.68
N VAL A 70 -14.13 -6.53 -0.02
CA VAL A 70 -14.65 -5.15 -0.13
C VAL A 70 -15.98 -5.10 -0.93
N GLY A 71 -16.16 -6.01 -1.88
CA GLY A 71 -17.29 -5.99 -2.81
C GLY A 71 -17.15 -4.98 -3.96
N GLU A 72 -18.17 -4.92 -4.82
CA GLU A 72 -18.13 -4.15 -6.08
C GLU A 72 -18.51 -2.66 -5.91
N ASN A 73 -19.33 -2.34 -4.90
CA ASN A 73 -19.93 -1.01 -4.75
C ASN A 73 -19.06 -0.01 -3.99
N THR A 74 -17.94 -0.46 -3.43
CA THR A 74 -17.05 0.34 -2.60
C THR A 74 -15.70 0.50 -3.30
N PRO A 75 -15.20 1.73 -3.50
CA PRO A 75 -13.89 1.94 -4.10
C PRO A 75 -12.79 1.25 -3.31
N LYS A 76 -11.90 0.54 -4.00
CA LYS A 76 -10.71 -0.09 -3.43
C LYS A 76 -9.48 0.35 -4.16
N TRP A 77 -8.43 0.69 -3.43
CA TRP A 77 -7.13 1.10 -3.96
C TRP A 77 -6.06 0.10 -3.53
N PHE A 78 -5.03 -0.07 -4.35
CA PHE A 78 -3.94 -0.98 -4.04
C PHE A 78 -2.68 -0.19 -3.71
N GLN A 79 -2.17 -0.34 -2.50
CA GLN A 79 -0.90 0.23 -2.09
C GLN A 79 0.24 -0.66 -2.54
N LEU A 80 1.12 -0.08 -3.36
CA LEU A 80 2.33 -0.71 -3.89
C LEU A 80 3.53 -0.34 -3.01
N TYR A 81 4.19 -1.36 -2.45
CA TYR A 81 5.62 -1.29 -2.12
C TYR A 81 6.39 -1.73 -3.35
N TRP A 82 7.23 -0.84 -3.85
CA TRP A 82 7.84 -1.00 -5.15
C TRP A 82 9.07 -1.88 -5.05
N SER A 83 8.94 -3.10 -5.57
CA SER A 83 9.98 -4.13 -5.57
C SER A 83 11.21 -3.69 -6.40
N THR A 84 12.38 -4.23 -6.08
CA THR A 84 13.56 -4.12 -6.97
C THR A 84 13.38 -4.92 -8.25
N ASP A 85 12.47 -5.89 -8.25
CA ASP A 85 12.08 -6.66 -9.43
C ASP A 85 10.91 -5.99 -10.17
N SER A 86 11.21 -5.48 -11.37
CA SER A 86 10.24 -4.78 -12.21
C SER A 86 9.13 -5.67 -12.74
N ASP A 87 9.42 -6.95 -13.00
CA ASP A 87 8.44 -7.89 -13.56
C ASP A 87 7.36 -8.21 -12.52
N ILE A 88 7.75 -8.39 -11.26
CA ILE A 88 6.82 -8.56 -10.13
C ILE A 88 6.00 -7.28 -9.93
N THR A 89 6.64 -6.12 -10.02
CA THR A 89 5.92 -4.84 -9.91
C THR A 89 4.85 -4.71 -11.00
N ALA A 90 5.19 -5.02 -12.26
CA ALA A 90 4.23 -5.04 -13.36
C ALA A 90 3.10 -6.07 -13.12
N SER A 91 3.43 -7.25 -12.61
CA SER A 91 2.44 -8.29 -12.26
C SER A 91 1.43 -7.78 -11.22
N PHE A 92 1.91 -7.16 -10.13
CA PHE A 92 1.02 -6.59 -9.10
C PHE A 92 0.11 -5.50 -9.65
N LEU A 93 0.63 -4.60 -10.48
CA LEU A 93 -0.17 -3.54 -11.11
C LEU A 93 -1.27 -4.15 -11.98
N LYS A 94 -0.94 -5.19 -12.76
CA LYS A 94 -1.93 -5.84 -13.63
C LYS A 94 -2.97 -6.63 -12.85
N ARG A 95 -2.54 -7.35 -11.80
CA ARG A 95 -3.44 -8.07 -10.89
C ARG A 95 -4.39 -7.11 -10.17
N ALA A 96 -3.90 -5.96 -9.70
CA ALA A 96 -4.73 -4.93 -9.10
C ALA A 96 -5.79 -4.40 -10.07
N GLU A 97 -5.40 -4.07 -11.30
CA GLU A 97 -6.37 -3.64 -12.33
C GLU A 97 -7.43 -4.71 -12.60
N ASN A 98 -7.00 -5.97 -12.81
CA ASN A 98 -7.91 -7.09 -13.08
C ASN A 98 -8.85 -7.40 -11.92
N ALA A 99 -8.40 -7.21 -10.68
CA ALA A 99 -9.20 -7.41 -9.49
C ALA A 99 -10.16 -6.23 -9.20
N GLY A 100 -10.23 -5.22 -10.07
CA GLY A 100 -11.17 -4.11 -9.93
C GLY A 100 -10.75 -3.03 -8.94
N TYR A 101 -9.46 -2.96 -8.60
CA TYR A 101 -8.92 -1.80 -7.89
C TYR A 101 -9.02 -0.56 -8.80
N SER A 102 -9.29 0.60 -8.19
CA SER A 102 -9.54 1.84 -8.94
C SER A 102 -8.49 2.92 -8.77
N ALA A 103 -7.39 2.64 -8.05
CA ALA A 103 -6.21 3.49 -7.97
C ALA A 103 -5.02 2.69 -7.42
N ILE A 104 -3.81 3.16 -7.74
CA ILE A 104 -2.55 2.65 -7.21
C ILE A 104 -1.96 3.68 -6.25
N VAL A 105 -1.60 3.27 -5.04
CA VAL A 105 -0.97 4.10 -4.02
C VAL A 105 0.50 3.70 -3.86
N ILE A 106 1.43 4.46 -4.40
CA ILE A 106 2.86 4.18 -4.26
C ILE A 106 3.34 4.78 -2.93
N THR A 107 3.89 3.94 -2.04
CA THR A 107 4.47 4.41 -0.77
C THR A 107 5.95 4.72 -0.95
N LEU A 108 6.32 6.00 -0.78
CA LEU A 108 7.67 6.51 -1.03
C LEU A 108 8.56 6.50 0.22
N ASP A 109 7.97 6.61 1.40
CA ASP A 109 8.68 6.85 2.66
C ASP A 109 9.24 5.57 3.31
N THR A 110 9.02 4.40 2.70
CA THR A 110 9.48 3.07 3.18
C THR A 110 10.40 2.35 2.17
N PRO A 111 11.53 2.94 1.73
CA PRO A 111 12.44 2.26 0.82
C PRO A 111 13.19 1.10 1.49
N MET A 112 13.25 1.11 2.83
CA MET A 112 13.80 0.06 3.69
C MET A 112 12.94 -0.08 4.95
N VAL A 113 13.07 -1.20 5.65
CA VAL A 113 12.46 -1.39 6.97
C VAL A 113 13.09 -0.42 7.98
N GLY A 114 12.26 0.33 8.70
CA GLY A 114 12.73 1.28 9.71
C GLY A 114 13.25 0.62 10.98
N TRP A 115 14.03 1.38 11.74
CA TRP A 115 14.55 0.94 13.03
C TRP A 115 13.45 1.00 14.11
N ARG A 116 12.99 -0.17 14.56
CA ARG A 116 11.92 -0.30 15.55
C ARG A 116 12.41 -1.11 16.73
N GLU A 117 12.79 -0.43 17.82
CA GLU A 117 13.40 -1.06 18.99
C GLU A 117 12.55 -2.21 19.57
N ARG A 118 11.22 -2.05 19.60
CA ARG A 118 10.31 -3.10 20.07
C ARG A 118 10.44 -4.39 19.24
N ASP A 119 10.48 -4.25 17.91
CA ASP A 119 10.56 -5.39 16.99
C ASP A 119 11.93 -6.07 17.12
N LEU A 120 13.01 -5.29 17.22
CA LEU A 120 14.37 -5.79 17.43
C LEU A 120 14.53 -6.53 18.77
N ASN A 121 14.00 -5.96 19.85
CA ASN A 121 14.06 -6.56 21.18
C ASN A 121 13.30 -7.90 21.25
N HIS A 122 12.21 -8.02 20.49
CA HIS A 122 11.41 -9.24 20.41
C HIS A 122 11.84 -10.19 19.28
N ARG A 123 12.85 -9.81 18.47
CA ARG A 123 13.30 -10.53 17.27
C ARG A 123 12.14 -10.88 16.35
N TRP A 124 11.23 -9.91 16.19
CA TRP A 124 9.94 -10.17 15.58
C TRP A 124 9.86 -9.64 14.15
N LEU A 125 9.64 -10.55 13.19
CA LEU A 125 9.44 -10.22 11.78
C LEU A 125 8.40 -11.19 11.17
N PRO A 126 7.11 -10.81 11.11
CA PRO A 126 6.02 -11.72 10.70
C PRO A 126 6.18 -12.29 9.29
N PHE A 127 6.89 -11.57 8.41
CA PHE A 127 7.14 -11.99 7.03
C PHE A 127 7.92 -13.29 6.92
N LEU A 128 8.79 -13.60 7.90
CA LEU A 128 9.54 -14.86 7.93
C LEU A 128 8.65 -16.08 8.22
N GLU A 129 7.46 -15.85 8.78
CA GLU A 129 6.45 -16.89 9.01
C GLU A 129 5.39 -16.91 7.90
N GLY A 130 5.64 -16.23 6.77
CA GLY A 130 4.70 -16.12 5.66
C GLY A 130 3.53 -15.17 5.92
N ILE A 131 3.49 -14.48 7.06
CA ILE A 131 2.41 -13.54 7.40
C ILE A 131 2.73 -12.19 6.75
N GLY A 132 1.83 -11.71 5.89
CA GLY A 132 2.00 -10.42 5.22
C GLY A 132 2.74 -10.47 3.90
N ILE A 133 2.94 -11.66 3.31
CA ILE A 133 3.55 -11.81 1.99
C ILE A 133 2.62 -12.53 0.99
N ALA A 134 1.33 -12.64 1.30
CA ALA A 134 0.38 -13.42 0.51
C ALA A 134 0.33 -12.97 -0.96
N ASN A 135 0.44 -11.66 -1.21
CA ASN A 135 0.50 -11.13 -2.58
C ASN A 135 1.67 -11.70 -3.39
N TYR A 136 2.83 -11.92 -2.78
CA TYR A 136 3.98 -12.55 -3.42
C TYR A 136 3.76 -14.06 -3.57
N LEU A 137 3.28 -14.73 -2.51
CA LEU A 137 3.03 -16.17 -2.52
C LEU A 137 2.01 -16.60 -3.57
N THR A 138 1.07 -15.73 -3.92
CA THR A 138 0.07 -15.97 -4.97
C THR A 138 0.41 -15.33 -6.32
N ASP A 139 1.59 -14.70 -6.47
CA ASP A 139 1.98 -14.06 -7.71
C ASP A 139 2.66 -15.05 -8.67
N PRO A 140 2.19 -15.20 -9.92
CA PRO A 140 2.80 -16.13 -10.85
C PRO A 140 4.24 -15.76 -11.21
N ILE A 141 4.58 -14.48 -11.29
CA ILE A 141 5.93 -14.02 -11.63
C ILE A 141 6.88 -14.29 -10.46
N PHE A 142 6.50 -13.93 -9.23
CA PHE A 142 7.29 -14.27 -8.04
C PHE A 142 7.52 -15.78 -7.92
N ARG A 143 6.46 -16.60 -8.03
CA ARG A 143 6.57 -18.06 -7.92
C ARG A 143 7.46 -18.67 -9.00
N SER A 144 7.51 -18.09 -10.20
CA SER A 144 8.40 -18.56 -11.28
C SER A 144 9.88 -18.24 -11.06
N LYS A 145 10.21 -17.38 -10.09
CA LYS A 145 11.59 -17.01 -9.74
C LYS A 145 12.14 -17.87 -8.58
N LEU A 146 11.31 -18.71 -7.95
CA LEU A 146 11.72 -19.62 -6.88
C LEU A 146 12.17 -20.97 -7.45
N SER A 147 13.04 -21.67 -6.72
CA SER A 147 13.53 -23.00 -7.09
C SER A 147 12.47 -24.09 -6.87
N THR A 148 11.65 -23.94 -5.82
CA THR A 148 10.46 -24.74 -5.58
C THR A 148 9.24 -23.88 -5.22
N SER A 149 8.07 -24.50 -5.08
CA SER A 149 6.87 -23.82 -4.64
C SER A 149 7.00 -23.31 -3.19
N PRO A 150 6.41 -22.16 -2.84
CA PRO A 150 6.43 -21.67 -1.45
C PRO A 150 5.81 -22.64 -0.44
N GLU A 151 4.93 -23.54 -0.88
CA GLU A 151 4.33 -24.58 -0.05
C GLU A 151 5.33 -25.68 0.33
N GLU A 152 6.36 -25.90 -0.50
CA GLU A 152 7.45 -26.85 -0.23
C GLU A 152 8.61 -26.19 0.53
N ASP A 153 8.95 -24.94 0.21
CA ASP A 153 10.00 -24.18 0.89
C ASP A 153 9.59 -22.72 1.15
N MET A 154 8.97 -22.49 2.30
CA MET A 154 8.61 -21.14 2.76
C MET A 154 9.84 -20.29 3.12
N THR A 155 10.97 -20.93 3.45
CA THR A 155 12.19 -20.21 3.82
C THR A 155 12.77 -19.50 2.61
N GLU A 156 12.90 -20.22 1.48
CA GLU A 156 13.34 -19.63 0.20
C GLU A 156 12.43 -18.47 -0.23
N ALA A 157 11.11 -18.67 -0.13
CA ALA A 157 10.13 -17.64 -0.48
C ALA A 157 10.29 -16.39 0.41
N GLY A 158 10.46 -16.57 1.72
CA GLY A 158 10.68 -15.48 2.68
C GLY A 158 11.99 -14.73 2.45
N GLU A 159 13.08 -15.45 2.14
CA GLU A 159 14.39 -14.87 1.83
C GLU A 159 14.35 -14.07 0.52
N THR A 160 13.77 -14.65 -0.53
CA THR A 160 13.61 -13.97 -1.83
C THR A 160 12.77 -12.70 -1.68
N PHE A 161 11.65 -12.78 -0.95
CA PHE A 161 10.84 -11.60 -0.62
C PHE A 161 11.67 -10.52 0.07
N ARG A 162 12.45 -10.89 1.10
CA ARG A 162 13.28 -9.94 1.87
C ARG A 162 14.29 -9.21 0.97
N GLU A 163 14.83 -9.89 -0.03
CA GLU A 163 15.81 -9.31 -0.96
C GLU A 163 15.19 -8.32 -1.94
N ILE A 164 13.95 -8.57 -2.38
CA ILE A 164 13.32 -7.76 -3.44
C ILE A 164 12.33 -6.71 -2.92
N PHE A 165 11.85 -6.83 -1.69
CA PHE A 165 10.76 -6.00 -1.17
C PHE A 165 11.06 -4.49 -1.18
N GLY A 166 12.27 -4.08 -0.78
CA GLY A 166 12.64 -2.68 -0.64
C GLY A 166 13.53 -2.20 -1.78
N ASN A 167 13.09 -1.17 -2.50
CA ASN A 167 13.87 -0.57 -3.58
C ASN A 167 14.36 0.84 -3.21
N THR A 168 15.62 0.91 -2.79
CA THR A 168 16.30 2.18 -2.44
C THR A 168 16.82 2.96 -3.64
N SER A 169 16.72 2.40 -4.85
CA SER A 169 17.26 3.01 -6.06
C SER A 169 16.27 3.90 -6.81
N LEU A 170 15.02 3.96 -6.35
CA LEU A 170 13.95 4.70 -7.01
C LEU A 170 14.21 6.20 -7.05
N SER A 171 13.80 6.79 -8.16
CA SER A 171 13.85 8.19 -8.48
C SER A 171 12.51 8.65 -9.05
N TRP A 172 12.33 9.97 -9.18
CA TRP A 172 11.12 10.54 -9.78
C TRP A 172 10.88 10.06 -11.22
N ASN A 173 11.95 9.78 -11.98
CA ASN A 173 11.83 9.30 -13.37
C ASN A 173 11.18 7.91 -13.45
N ASP A 174 11.28 7.10 -12.41
CA ASP A 174 10.77 5.74 -12.40
C ASP A 174 9.24 5.71 -12.42
N ILE A 175 8.55 6.78 -11.99
CA ILE A 175 7.07 6.89 -12.05
C ILE A 175 6.54 6.60 -13.45
N LYS A 176 7.33 6.95 -14.48
CA LYS A 176 7.02 6.64 -15.88
C LYS A 176 6.80 5.15 -16.11
N PHE A 177 7.57 4.27 -15.47
CA PHE A 177 7.38 2.82 -15.54
C PHE A 177 5.98 2.42 -15.06
N VAL A 178 5.56 2.86 -13.87
CA VAL A 178 4.22 2.51 -13.34
C VAL A 178 3.13 3.03 -14.27
N ARG A 179 3.29 4.24 -14.81
CA ARG A 179 2.34 4.80 -15.78
C ARG A 179 2.25 3.99 -17.07
N GLU A 180 3.34 3.39 -17.52
CA GLU A 180 3.35 2.50 -18.69
C GLU A 180 2.66 1.14 -18.42
N GLN A 181 2.59 0.71 -17.15
CA GLN A 181 1.99 -0.57 -16.77
C GLN A 181 0.49 -0.49 -16.44
N THR A 182 -0.05 0.69 -16.12
CA THR A 182 -1.46 0.83 -15.73
C THR A 182 -2.09 2.18 -16.10
N ASN A 183 -3.39 2.14 -16.43
CA ASN A 183 -4.20 3.34 -16.64
C ASN A 183 -4.88 3.83 -15.35
N LEU A 184 -4.73 3.11 -14.24
CA LEU A 184 -5.29 3.52 -12.97
C LEU A 184 -4.64 4.82 -12.48
N PRO A 185 -5.39 5.67 -11.74
CA PRO A 185 -4.80 6.82 -11.08
C PRO A 185 -3.64 6.43 -10.16
N ILE A 186 -2.53 7.16 -10.23
CA ILE A 186 -1.33 6.98 -9.40
C ILE A 186 -1.34 8.03 -8.29
N ILE A 187 -1.36 7.57 -7.05
CA ILE A 187 -1.30 8.40 -5.85
C ILE A 187 0.04 8.20 -5.16
N LEU A 188 0.77 9.26 -4.86
CA LEU A 188 2.02 9.17 -4.11
C LEU A 188 1.78 9.42 -2.62
N LYS A 189 2.11 8.43 -1.80
CA LYS A 189 1.98 8.47 -0.34
C LYS A 189 3.33 8.62 0.34
N GLY A 190 3.41 9.51 1.33
CA GLY A 190 4.64 9.79 2.09
C GLY A 190 5.24 11.17 1.83
N ILE A 191 4.54 12.02 1.07
CA ILE A 191 4.99 13.38 0.77
C ILE A 191 4.83 14.26 2.02
N LEU A 192 5.92 14.90 2.44
CA LEU A 192 5.94 15.80 3.61
C LEU A 192 6.40 17.22 3.29
N HIS A 193 7.09 17.41 2.15
CA HIS A 193 7.59 18.71 1.73
C HIS A 193 6.82 19.23 0.50
N SER A 194 6.56 20.53 0.45
CA SER A 194 5.79 21.13 -0.65
C SER A 194 6.47 20.99 -2.01
N HIS A 195 7.80 21.07 -2.05
CA HIS A 195 8.56 20.84 -3.29
C HIS A 195 8.37 19.42 -3.83
N ASP A 196 8.33 18.40 -2.96
CA ASP A 196 8.07 17.02 -3.38
C ASP A 196 6.64 16.85 -3.90
N ALA A 197 5.69 17.64 -3.37
CA ALA A 197 4.33 17.68 -3.91
C ALA A 197 4.29 18.29 -5.32
N GLU A 198 5.06 19.34 -5.58
CA GLU A 198 5.20 19.93 -6.93
C GLU A 198 5.85 18.93 -7.90
N LEU A 199 6.91 18.24 -7.47
CA LEU A 199 7.57 17.19 -8.26
C LEU A 199 6.62 16.03 -8.55
N ALA A 200 5.85 15.56 -7.56
CA ALA A 200 4.86 14.50 -7.75
C ALA A 200 3.89 14.81 -8.91
N LEU A 201 3.37 16.04 -8.96
CA LEU A 201 2.48 16.49 -10.04
C LEU A 201 3.24 16.62 -11.37
N HIS A 202 4.46 17.17 -11.35
CA HIS A 202 5.30 17.30 -12.55
C HIS A 202 5.59 15.95 -13.22
N TYR A 203 5.84 14.91 -12.42
CA TYR A 203 6.12 13.55 -12.88
C TYR A 203 4.86 12.70 -13.14
N GLY A 204 3.67 13.31 -13.06
CA GLY A 204 2.42 12.69 -13.53
C GLY A 204 1.68 11.85 -12.49
N ALA A 205 1.83 12.14 -11.19
CA ALA A 205 0.93 11.63 -10.17
C ALA A 205 -0.45 12.31 -10.28
N ASP A 206 -1.52 11.53 -10.07
CA ASP A 206 -2.92 12.01 -10.06
C ASP A 206 -3.38 12.48 -8.68
N GLY A 207 -2.60 12.18 -7.63
CA GLY A 207 -2.92 12.56 -6.27
C GLY A 207 -1.75 12.37 -5.32
N ILE A 208 -1.88 12.96 -4.13
CA ILE A 208 -0.87 12.92 -3.07
C ILE A 208 -1.55 12.56 -1.75
N ILE A 209 -0.93 11.68 -0.98
CA ILE A 209 -1.27 11.42 0.43
C ILE A 209 -0.12 11.92 1.30
N VAL A 210 -0.39 13.00 2.03
CA VAL A 210 0.52 13.52 3.06
C VAL A 210 0.55 12.53 4.22
N SER A 211 1.72 11.94 4.49
CA SER A 211 1.88 10.89 5.50
C SER A 211 3.34 10.80 5.93
N ASN A 212 3.57 10.41 7.19
CA ASN A 212 4.88 10.10 7.75
C ASN A 212 4.97 8.64 8.22
N GLN A 213 4.15 7.76 7.65
CA GLN A 213 4.02 6.35 8.04
C GLN A 213 3.81 6.13 9.55
N VAL A 214 3.03 7.01 10.20
CA VAL A 214 2.75 6.97 11.65
C VAL A 214 4.05 6.99 12.49
N CYS A 215 5.07 7.71 12.01
CA CYS A 215 6.40 7.81 12.63
C CYS A 215 7.12 6.45 12.82
N GLN A 216 6.78 5.43 12.02
CA GLN A 216 7.42 4.12 12.12
C GLN A 216 8.81 4.03 11.45
N LEU A 217 9.23 5.09 10.74
CA LEU A 217 10.45 5.09 9.92
C LEU A 217 11.40 6.22 10.29
N ILE A 218 10.92 7.46 10.29
CA ILE A 218 11.68 8.63 10.75
C ILE A 218 11.13 9.06 12.09
N GLN A 219 11.84 8.72 13.18
CA GLN A 219 11.46 9.11 14.55
C GLN A 219 12.03 10.47 14.97
N HIS A 220 13.02 10.97 14.24
CA HIS A 220 13.67 12.26 14.49
C HIS A 220 13.70 13.11 13.21
N GLN A 221 12.68 13.96 13.02
CA GLN A 221 12.89 15.20 12.28
C GLN A 221 13.70 16.11 13.20
N HIS A 222 15.02 16.16 13.04
CA HIS A 222 15.84 17.10 13.79
C HIS A 222 15.34 18.51 13.51
N LEU A 223 14.84 19.19 14.55
CA LEU A 223 14.81 20.64 14.63
C LEU A 223 16.28 21.09 14.59
N LEU A 224 16.81 21.29 13.39
CA LEU A 224 18.07 21.99 13.23
C LEU A 224 17.83 23.41 13.76
N PRO A 225 18.63 23.91 14.74
CA PRO A 225 18.59 25.32 15.06
C PRO A 225 18.98 26.07 13.79
N VAL A 226 18.06 26.87 13.28
CA VAL A 226 18.34 27.81 12.19
C VAL A 226 19.34 28.85 12.74
N PRO A 227 20.49 29.08 12.09
CA PRO A 227 21.43 30.12 12.51
C PRO A 227 20.85 31.53 12.37
#